data_AF-A0A3M1UEX9-F1
#
_entry.id   AF-A0A3M1UEX9-F1
#
_cell.length_a   1.000
_cell.length_b   1.000
_cell.length_c   1.000
_cell.angle_alpha   90.00
_cell.angle_beta   90.00
_cell.angle_gamma   90.00
#
_symmetry.space_group_name_H-M   'P 1'
#
loop_
_entity.id
_entity.type
_entity.pdbx_description
1 polymer ?
#
loop_
_entity_poly.entity_id
_entity_poly.type
_entity_poly.pdbx_seq_one_letter_code
_entity_poly.pdbx_strand_id
1 'polypeptide(L)'
;MKLPASMYMLAILLCCLGCQTQEIKLIELEEVYVPHSSYTKSDLKGDLAFITIAYSDLFGREISGDMLNALTQAYNSVGDKDVIIDRIIRNFLNMPGVQIPSDEEMRQAPEAFVRQLYRHLLTREPDETELWYLSRLIESEPKLQARDLYYALLTSEEYRYY
;
A
#
# COMPACT_ATOMS: atom_id res chain seq x y z
N MET A 1 10.93 -76.54 17.47
CA MET A 1 9.73 -75.96 18.12
C MET A 1 8.88 -75.31 17.04
N LYS A 2 7.66 -75.81 16.80
CA LYS A 2 6.70 -75.21 15.86
C LYS A 2 5.80 -74.26 16.65
N LEU A 3 5.76 -72.98 16.28
CA LEU A 3 4.91 -71.99 16.95
C LEU A 3 3.43 -72.28 16.67
N PRO A 4 2.53 -72.17 17.67
CA PRO A 4 1.14 -72.56 17.52
C PRO A 4 0.40 -71.60 16.58
N ALA A 5 -0.50 -72.14 15.74
CA ALA A 5 -1.28 -71.40 14.75
C ALA A 5 -2.11 -70.24 15.36
N SER A 6 -2.41 -70.30 16.65
CA SER A 6 -3.10 -69.23 17.39
C SER A 6 -2.29 -67.93 17.48
N MET A 7 -0.96 -67.99 17.39
CA MET A 7 -0.10 -66.81 17.48
C MET A 7 -0.05 -66.00 16.19
N TYR A 8 -0.23 -66.65 15.03
CA TYR A 8 -0.36 -65.97 13.74
C TYR A 8 -1.72 -65.28 13.59
N MET A 9 -2.78 -65.87 14.16
CA MET A 9 -4.12 -65.27 14.13
C MET A 9 -4.19 -63.98 14.97
N LEU A 10 -3.49 -63.92 16.11
CA LEU A 10 -3.41 -62.72 16.95
C LEU A 10 -2.59 -61.59 16.30
N ALA A 11 -1.54 -61.94 15.55
CA ALA A 11 -0.73 -60.97 14.81
C ALA A 11 -1.50 -60.33 13.63
N ILE A 12 -2.34 -61.11 12.94
CA ILE A 12 -3.19 -60.60 11.85
C ILE A 12 -4.29 -59.69 12.40
N LEU A 13 -4.88 -60.01 13.55
CA LEU A 13 -5.90 -59.18 14.19
C LEU A 13 -5.35 -57.81 14.63
N LEU A 14 -4.08 -57.75 15.08
CA LEU A 14 -3.42 -56.49 15.46
C LEU A 14 -3.13 -55.57 14.27
N CYS A 15 -2.89 -56.12 13.07
CA CYS A 15 -2.63 -55.33 11.87
C CYS A 15 -3.86 -54.59 11.31
N CYS A 16 -5.08 -55.03 11.64
CA CYS A 16 -6.32 -54.44 11.13
C CYS A 16 -6.80 -53.20 11.90
N LEU A 17 -6.19 -52.87 13.05
CA LEU A 17 -6.61 -51.74 13.90
C LEU A 17 -5.87 -50.42 13.61
N GLY A 18 -4.90 -50.42 12.68
CA GLY A 18 -4.01 -49.27 12.45
C GLY A 18 -4.44 -48.27 11.36
N CYS A 19 -5.55 -48.49 10.66
CA CYS A 19 -5.97 -47.60 9.57
C CYS A 19 -7.09 -46.66 10.04
N GLN A 20 -6.71 -45.51 10.60
CA GLN A 20 -7.62 -44.37 10.71
C GLN A 20 -7.19 -43.31 9.69
N THR A 21 -8.02 -43.10 8.67
CA THR A 21 -7.89 -41.99 7.74
C THR A 21 -8.15 -40.69 8.47
N GLN A 22 -7.13 -39.81 8.55
CA GLN A 22 -7.30 -38.46 9.06
C GLN A 22 -8.03 -37.61 8.02
N GLU A 23 -9.19 -37.07 8.40
CA GLU A 23 -9.86 -36.03 7.61
C GLU A 23 -9.05 -34.74 7.74
N ILE A 24 -8.26 -34.44 6.71
CA ILE A 24 -7.61 -33.15 6.56
C ILE A 24 -8.73 -32.15 6.25
N LYS A 25 -9.09 -31.33 7.23
CA LYS A 25 -10.01 -30.21 7.05
C LYS A 25 -9.30 -29.16 6.20
N LEU A 26 -9.39 -29.32 4.88
CA LEU A 26 -8.93 -28.33 3.93
C LEU A 26 -9.69 -27.03 4.22
N ILE A 27 -8.97 -26.00 4.64
CA ILE A 27 -9.49 -24.65 4.63
C ILE A 27 -9.54 -24.29 3.15
N GLU A 28 -10.71 -24.46 2.54
CA GLU A 28 -10.97 -23.98 1.20
C GLU A 28 -10.93 -22.45 1.28
N LEU A 29 -9.81 -21.89 0.82
CA LEU A 29 -9.70 -20.44 0.66
C LEU A 29 -10.65 -20.09 -0.49
N GLU A 30 -11.75 -19.43 -0.16
CA GLU A 30 -12.62 -18.84 -1.17
C GLU A 30 -11.77 -17.85 -1.98
N GLU A 31 -11.57 -18.15 -3.26
CA GLU A 31 -10.90 -17.22 -4.18
C GLU A 31 -11.83 -16.02 -4.37
N VAL A 32 -11.65 -15.01 -3.53
CA VAL A 32 -12.27 -13.71 -3.73
C VAL A 32 -11.59 -13.06 -4.93
N TYR A 33 -12.31 -12.97 -6.04
CA TYR A 33 -11.90 -12.17 -7.19
C TYR A 33 -11.86 -10.70 -6.74
N VAL A 34 -10.65 -10.19 -6.50
CA VAL A 34 -10.42 -8.76 -6.29
C VAL A 34 -10.18 -8.15 -7.68
N PRO A 35 -11.14 -7.37 -8.23
CA PRO A 35 -10.93 -6.70 -9.50
C PRO A 35 -9.74 -5.74 -9.35
N HIS A 36 -8.65 -6.01 -10.05
CA HIS A 36 -7.54 -5.07 -10.13
C HIS A 36 -8.03 -3.86 -10.94
N SER A 37 -8.03 -2.68 -10.33
CA SER A 37 -8.37 -1.46 -11.05
C SER A 37 -7.19 -1.07 -11.93
N SER A 38 -7.12 -1.68 -13.12
CA SER A 38 -6.11 -1.35 -14.14
C SER A 38 -6.43 0.02 -14.77
N TYR A 39 -6.41 1.09 -13.97
CA TYR A 39 -6.27 2.44 -14.47
C TYR A 39 -4.86 2.53 -15.05
N THR A 40 -4.77 2.33 -16.36
CA THR A 40 -3.48 2.29 -17.04
C THR A 40 -3.01 3.71 -17.22
N LYS A 41 -2.41 4.25 -16.17
CA LYS A 41 -1.68 5.51 -16.24
C LYS A 41 -0.43 5.27 -17.06
N SER A 42 -0.43 5.75 -18.31
CA SER A 42 0.61 5.38 -19.28
C SER A 42 1.52 6.55 -19.63
N ASP A 43 1.08 7.78 -19.37
CA ASP A 43 1.84 8.97 -19.69
C ASP A 43 2.63 9.44 -18.47
N LEU A 44 3.95 9.40 -18.59
CA LEU A 44 4.85 9.91 -17.55
C LEU A 44 4.67 11.43 -17.42
N LYS A 45 4.40 11.91 -16.21
CA LYS A 45 4.39 13.34 -15.89
C LYS A 45 5.77 13.92 -16.17
N GLY A 46 5.84 14.96 -16.99
CA GLY A 46 7.06 15.76 -17.09
C GLY A 46 7.41 16.34 -15.72
N ASP A 47 8.69 16.48 -15.39
CA ASP A 47 9.13 16.80 -14.02
C ASP A 47 8.60 18.14 -13.48
N LEU A 48 8.47 19.14 -14.35
CA LEU A 48 7.82 20.41 -14.03
C LEU A 48 6.33 20.22 -13.69
N ALA A 49 5.62 19.38 -14.45
CA ALA A 49 4.23 19.06 -14.18
C ALA A 49 4.09 18.27 -12.88
N PHE A 50 5.04 17.38 -12.56
CA PHE A 50 5.08 16.70 -11.27
C PHE A 50 5.16 17.71 -10.11
N ILE A 51 6.08 18.68 -10.17
CA ILE A 51 6.27 19.67 -9.11
C ILE A 51 5.02 20.55 -8.93
N THR A 52 4.42 21.02 -10.03
CA THR A 52 3.25 21.91 -9.97
C THR A 52 2.00 21.17 -9.47
N ILE A 53 1.79 19.93 -9.91
CA ILE A 53 0.65 19.10 -9.47
C ILE A 53 0.82 18.73 -8.00
N ALA A 54 2.00 18.24 -7.59
CA ALA A 54 2.25 17.91 -6.18
C ALA A 54 2.06 19.11 -5.25
N TYR A 55 2.45 20.31 -5.69
CA TYR A 55 2.15 21.53 -4.94
C TYR A 55 0.64 21.81 -4.90
N SER A 56 -0.06 21.71 -6.04
CA SER A 56 -1.50 21.95 -6.08
C SER A 56 -2.28 20.98 -5.18
N ASP A 57 -1.92 19.70 -5.21
CA ASP A 57 -2.54 18.66 -4.38
C ASP A 57 -2.28 18.90 -2.89
N LEU A 58 -1.09 19.39 -2.52
CA LEU A 58 -0.74 19.61 -1.12
C LEU A 58 -1.25 20.95 -0.54
N PHE A 59 -1.42 21.98 -1.37
CA PHE A 59 -1.73 23.33 -0.89
C PHE A 59 -3.09 23.85 -1.38
N GLY A 60 -3.77 23.15 -2.28
CA GLY A 60 -5.07 23.54 -2.84
C GLY A 60 -5.00 24.82 -3.69
N ARG A 61 -3.83 25.19 -4.20
CA ARG A 61 -3.59 26.43 -4.96
C ARG A 61 -2.43 26.29 -5.94
N GLU A 62 -2.37 27.20 -6.90
CA GLU A 62 -1.24 27.28 -7.83
C GLU A 62 0.05 27.71 -7.14
N ILE A 63 1.17 27.15 -7.61
CA ILE A 63 2.52 27.55 -7.17
C ILE A 63 2.89 28.91 -7.74
N SER A 64 3.56 29.76 -6.97
CA SER A 64 4.01 31.06 -7.48
C SER A 64 5.15 30.89 -8.50
N GLY A 65 5.24 31.82 -9.46
CA GLY A 65 6.28 31.80 -10.48
C GLY A 65 7.70 31.82 -9.89
N ASP A 66 7.93 32.62 -8.84
CA ASP A 66 9.24 32.68 -8.16
C ASP A 66 9.62 31.35 -7.51
N MET A 67 8.67 30.69 -6.84
CA MET A 67 8.91 29.39 -6.21
C MET A 67 9.14 28.30 -7.26
N LEU A 68 8.33 28.27 -8.33
CA LEU A 68 8.50 27.33 -9.42
C LEU A 68 9.87 27.50 -10.09
N ASN A 69 10.32 28.73 -10.31
CA ASN A 69 11.64 29.02 -10.86
C ASN A 69 12.77 28.54 -9.93
N ALA A 70 12.63 28.73 -8.61
CA ALA A 70 13.61 28.25 -7.65
C ALA A 70 13.68 26.70 -7.60
N LEU A 71 12.52 26.03 -7.58
CA LEU A 71 12.45 24.56 -7.59
C LEU A 71 12.97 23.97 -8.90
N THR A 72 12.70 24.62 -10.02
CA THR A 72 13.22 24.20 -11.34
C THR A 72 14.75 24.31 -11.39
N GLN A 73 15.33 25.36 -10.81
CA GLN A 73 16.79 25.48 -10.69
C GLN A 73 17.38 24.39 -9.79
N ALA A 74 16.75 24.11 -8.64
CA ALA A 74 17.17 23.02 -7.75
C ALA A 74 17.05 21.65 -8.44
N TYR A 75 15.94 21.42 -9.16
CA TYR A 75 15.72 20.22 -9.95
C TYR A 75 16.81 20.03 -11.02
N ASN A 76 17.20 21.11 -11.72
CA ASN A 76 18.20 21.06 -12.78
C ASN A 76 19.64 20.95 -12.28
N SER A 77 19.93 21.36 -11.03
CA SER A 77 21.28 21.29 -10.47
C SER A 77 21.69 19.90 -9.99
N VAL A 78 20.75 18.96 -9.91
CA VAL A 78 20.99 17.57 -9.49
C VAL A 78 20.83 16.63 -10.69
N GLY A 79 21.81 15.74 -10.88
CA GLY A 79 21.77 14.74 -11.96
C GLY A 79 20.75 13.63 -11.70
N ASP A 80 20.69 13.15 -10.46
CA ASP A 80 19.69 12.19 -10.01
C ASP A 80 18.36 12.90 -9.73
N LYS A 81 17.38 12.64 -10.59
CA LYS A 81 16.09 13.32 -10.57
C LYS A 81 15.17 12.80 -9.47
N ASP A 82 15.27 11.53 -9.14
CA ASP A 82 14.42 10.91 -8.13
C ASP A 82 14.81 11.41 -6.74
N VAL A 83 16.11 11.63 -6.49
CA VAL A 83 16.61 12.20 -5.23
C VAL A 83 16.12 13.64 -5.02
N ILE A 84 16.17 14.49 -6.04
CA ILE A 84 15.70 15.87 -5.89
C ILE A 84 14.18 15.95 -5.79
N ILE A 85 13.44 15.08 -6.48
CA ILE A 85 12.00 14.93 -6.34
C ILE A 85 11.62 14.53 -4.91
N ASP A 86 12.26 13.51 -4.34
CA ASP A 86 12.07 13.11 -2.94
C ASP A 86 12.28 14.31 -2.00
N ARG A 87 13.35 15.07 -2.23
CA ARG A 87 13.67 16.23 -1.41
C ARG A 87 12.63 17.35 -1.52
N ILE A 88 12.11 17.60 -2.73
CA ILE A 88 11.05 18.58 -2.98
C ILE A 88 9.76 18.17 -2.25
N ILE A 89 9.34 16.91 -2.38
CA ILE A 89 8.14 16.39 -1.68
C ILE A 89 8.29 16.52 -0.17
N ARG A 90 9.43 16.11 0.39
CA ARG A 90 9.72 16.27 1.82
C ARG A 90 9.69 17.74 2.24
N ASN A 91 10.16 18.65 1.40
CA ASN A 91 10.10 20.08 1.69
C ASN A 91 8.65 20.57 1.75
N PHE A 92 7.83 20.25 0.73
CA PHE A 92 6.42 20.61 0.66
C PHE A 92 5.63 20.11 1.87
N LEU A 93 5.80 18.85 2.24
CA LEU A 93 5.12 18.26 3.39
C LEU A 93 5.46 18.96 4.71
N ASN A 94 6.62 19.62 4.80
CA ASN A 94 7.07 20.36 5.99
C ASN A 94 6.81 21.88 5.93
N MET A 95 6.27 22.38 4.82
CA MET A 95 5.95 23.81 4.69
C MET A 95 4.63 24.16 5.39
N PRO A 96 4.49 25.39 5.90
CA PRO A 96 3.23 25.86 6.45
C PRO A 96 2.16 25.97 5.36
N GLY A 97 0.91 25.70 5.73
CA GLY A 97 -0.23 25.77 4.81
C GLY A 97 -0.48 24.50 4.00
N VAL A 98 0.29 23.43 4.24
CA VAL A 98 -0.02 22.10 3.70
C VAL A 98 -1.38 21.62 4.22
N GLN A 99 -2.21 21.10 3.33
CA GLN A 99 -3.57 20.64 3.59
C GLN A 99 -3.58 19.12 3.69
N ILE A 100 -3.19 18.61 4.86
CA ILE A 100 -3.23 17.18 5.19
C ILE A 100 -4.13 17.02 6.42
N PRO A 101 -5.04 16.03 6.44
CA PRO A 101 -5.82 15.71 7.63
C PRO A 101 -4.92 15.44 8.84
N SER A 102 -5.40 15.78 10.02
CA SER A 102 -4.68 15.48 11.26
C SER A 102 -4.58 13.98 11.51
N ASP A 103 -3.59 13.57 12.31
CA ASP A 103 -3.42 12.16 12.73
C ASP A 103 -4.67 11.63 13.47
N GLU A 104 -5.40 12.52 14.15
CA GLU A 104 -6.67 12.19 14.81
C GLU A 104 -7.79 11.92 13.80
N GLU A 105 -7.97 12.80 12.81
CA GLU A 105 -8.98 12.60 11.75
C GLU A 105 -8.72 11.32 10.96
N MET A 106 -7.45 11.02 10.65
CA MET A 106 -7.05 9.75 10.03
C MET A 106 -7.46 8.54 10.89
N ARG A 107 -7.29 8.62 12.21
CA ARG A 107 -7.56 7.51 13.14
C ARG A 107 -9.04 7.33 13.47
N GLN A 108 -9.84 8.38 13.37
CA GLN A 108 -11.29 8.30 13.57
C GLN A 108 -11.99 7.52 12.44
N ALA A 109 -11.46 7.58 11.22
CA ALA A 109 -12.02 6.86 10.07
C ALA A 109 -10.93 6.41 9.07
N PRO A 110 -10.14 5.36 9.38
CA PRO A 110 -9.00 4.93 8.56
C PRO A 110 -9.37 4.60 7.11
N GLU A 111 -10.46 3.86 6.87
CA GLU A 111 -10.89 3.51 5.51
C GLU A 111 -11.33 4.75 4.71
N ALA A 112 -12.07 5.67 5.33
CA ALA A 112 -12.52 6.89 4.68
C ALA A 112 -11.32 7.79 4.31
N PHE A 113 -10.34 7.88 5.21
CA PHE A 113 -9.08 8.58 4.97
C PHE A 113 -8.32 7.97 3.78
N VAL A 114 -8.12 6.65 3.75
CA VAL A 114 -7.40 5.98 2.64
C VAL A 114 -8.10 6.20 1.30
N ARG A 115 -9.42 6.05 1.25
CA ARG A 115 -10.19 6.30 0.03
C ARG A 115 -10.09 7.76 -0.44
N GLN A 116 -10.16 8.71 0.48
CA GLN A 116 -9.98 10.13 0.15
C GLN A 116 -8.57 10.41 -0.37
N LEU A 117 -7.56 9.84 0.27
CA LEU A 117 -6.15 10.00 -0.10
C LEU A 117 -5.91 9.48 -1.54
N TYR A 118 -6.43 8.30 -1.88
CA TYR A 118 -6.34 7.73 -3.23
C TYR A 118 -7.08 8.56 -4.27
N ARG A 119 -8.31 9.01 -3.98
CA ARG A 119 -9.06 9.86 -4.91
C ARG A 119 -8.35 11.19 -5.15
N HIS A 120 -7.76 11.76 -4.11
CA HIS A 120 -7.07 13.04 -4.17
C HIS A 120 -5.78 12.95 -4.98
N LEU A 121 -4.86 12.05 -4.63
CA LEU A 121 -3.53 11.98 -5.26
C LEU A 121 -3.50 11.12 -6.52
N LEU A 122 -4.29 10.05 -6.55
CA LEU A 122 -4.24 9.04 -7.61
C LEU A 122 -5.48 9.07 -8.51
N THR A 123 -6.50 9.86 -8.19
CA THR A 123 -7.72 10.00 -9.01
C THR A 123 -8.44 8.67 -9.26
N ARG A 124 -8.34 7.73 -8.30
CA ARG A 124 -9.04 6.45 -8.34
C ARG A 124 -9.43 6.00 -6.93
N GLU A 125 -10.22 4.93 -6.85
CA GLU A 125 -10.41 4.20 -5.60
C GLU A 125 -9.22 3.26 -5.35
N PRO A 126 -8.85 3.03 -4.07
CA PRO A 126 -8.00 1.90 -3.73
C PRO A 126 -8.73 0.60 -4.06
N ASP A 127 -7.98 -0.44 -4.41
CA ASP A 127 -8.53 -1.80 -4.42
C ASP A 127 -8.73 -2.31 -2.98
N GLU A 128 -9.42 -3.44 -2.84
CA GLU A 128 -9.75 -4.00 -1.52
C GLU A 128 -8.51 -4.40 -0.71
N THR A 129 -7.40 -4.77 -1.38
CA THR A 129 -6.16 -5.15 -0.70
C THR A 129 -5.42 -3.90 -0.20
N GLU A 130 -5.30 -2.88 -1.04
CA GLU A 130 -4.71 -1.58 -0.71
C GLU A 130 -5.46 -0.93 0.47
N LEU A 131 -6.79 -0.93 0.40
CA LEU A 131 -7.63 -0.38 1.46
C LEU A 131 -7.44 -1.15 2.76
N TRP A 132 -7.56 -2.47 2.72
CA TRP A 132 -7.40 -3.30 3.91
C TRP A 132 -6.03 -3.11 4.55
N TYR A 133 -4.95 -3.16 3.76
CA TYR A 133 -3.58 -3.05 4.27
C TYR A 133 -3.32 -1.69 4.90
N LEU A 134 -3.65 -0.59 4.21
CA LEU A 134 -3.35 0.75 4.70
C LEU A 134 -4.22 1.13 5.90
N SER A 135 -5.51 0.77 5.90
CA SER A 135 -6.36 0.98 7.06
C SER A 135 -5.86 0.18 8.27
N ARG A 136 -5.43 -1.07 8.07
CA ARG A 136 -4.83 -1.88 9.12
C ARG A 136 -3.50 -1.32 9.63
N LEU A 137 -2.68 -0.77 8.74
CA LEU A 137 -1.41 -0.12 9.09
C LEU A 137 -1.65 1.10 9.99
N ILE A 138 -2.65 1.94 9.66
CA ILE A 138 -3.05 3.09 10.48
C ILE A 138 -3.43 2.65 11.90
N GLU A 139 -4.23 1.60 12.02
CA GLU A 139 -4.69 1.09 13.32
C GLU A 139 -3.57 0.48 14.16
N SER A 140 -2.66 -0.27 13.51
CA SER A 140 -1.63 -1.05 14.20
C SER A 140 -0.40 -0.23 14.57
N GLU A 141 -0.11 0.86 13.84
CA GLU A 141 1.07 1.70 14.07
C GLU A 141 0.69 3.07 14.65
N PRO A 142 0.75 3.26 15.98
CA PRO A 142 0.33 4.51 16.64
C PRO A 142 1.25 5.70 16.33
N LYS A 143 2.46 5.44 15.82
CA LYS A 143 3.42 6.48 15.42
C LYS A 143 3.30 6.89 13.96
N LEU A 144 2.53 6.14 13.16
CA LEU A 144 2.27 6.51 11.77
C LEU A 144 1.48 7.82 11.74
N GLN A 145 1.99 8.77 10.97
CA GLN A 145 1.35 10.06 10.77
C GLN A 145 0.65 10.09 9.40
N ALA A 146 -0.40 10.91 9.27
CA ALA A 146 -1.10 11.09 8.00
C ALA A 146 -0.14 11.53 6.88
N ARG A 147 0.84 12.37 7.24
CA ARG A 147 1.87 12.83 6.31
C ARG A 147 2.76 11.71 5.75
N ASP A 148 2.97 10.63 6.50
CA ASP A 148 3.81 9.51 6.05
C ASP A 148 3.14 8.77 4.90
N LEU A 149 1.80 8.66 4.94
CA LEU A 149 1.00 8.07 3.87
C LEU A 149 0.94 8.98 2.64
N TYR A 150 0.80 10.29 2.84
CA TYR A 150 0.94 11.26 1.73
C TYR A 150 2.33 11.17 1.09
N TYR A 151 3.39 11.10 1.90
CA TYR A 151 4.76 10.93 1.40
C TYR A 151 4.90 9.64 0.58
N ALA A 152 4.39 8.52 1.08
CA ALA A 152 4.45 7.23 0.40
C ALA A 152 3.77 7.26 -0.98
N LEU A 153 2.58 7.87 -1.10
CA LEU A 153 1.89 7.97 -2.38
C LEU A 153 2.53 9.00 -3.32
N LEU A 154 2.90 10.18 -2.83
CA LEU A 154 3.54 11.23 -3.64
C LEU A 154 4.91 10.81 -4.21
N THR A 155 5.57 9.84 -3.58
CA THR A 155 6.84 9.27 -4.05
C THR A 155 6.68 7.91 -4.75
N SER A 156 5.45 7.42 -4.88
CA SER A 156 5.17 6.18 -5.62
C SER A 156 5.35 6.38 -7.13
N GLU A 157 5.73 5.30 -7.82
CA GLU A 157 5.76 5.29 -9.28
C GLU A 157 4.39 5.63 -9.87
N GLU A 158 3.30 5.14 -9.28
CA GLU A 158 1.96 5.39 -9.78
C GLU A 158 1.62 6.90 -9.83
N TYR A 159 2.05 7.65 -8.82
CA TYR A 159 1.85 9.09 -8.80
C TYR A 159 2.67 9.82 -9.88
N ARG A 160 3.71 9.20 -10.46
CA ARG A 160 4.47 9.78 -11.58
C ARG A 160 3.75 9.71 -12.92
N TYR A 161 2.69 8.90 -13.05
CA TYR A 161 1.96 8.76 -14.32
C TYR A 161 0.60 9.47 -14.25
N TYR A 162 0.07 9.88 -15.40
CA TYR A 162 -1.30 10.40 -15.57
C TYR A 162 -2.30 9.27 -15.73
#